data_AF-A0AB39UQV4-F1
#
_entry.id   AF-A0AB39UQV4-F1
#
_cell.length_a   1.000
_cell.length_b   1.000
_cell.length_c   1.000
_cell.angle_alpha   90.00
_cell.angle_beta   90.00
_cell.angle_gamma   90.00
#
_symmetry.space_group_name_H-M   'P 1'
#
loop_
_entity.id
_entity.type
_entity.pdbx_description
1 polymer ?
#
loop_
_entity_poly.entity_id
_entity_poly.type
_entity_poly.pdbx_seq_one_letter_code
_entity_poly.pdbx_strand_id
1 'polypeptide(L)'
;MSGKRDLTSVWSSLSKRRRLTVAVTAIVVVVLLILLASLHLWNRHQVAVAQGECRIAKEQYSTFESRAKHLDTDSDVQSATVITASQVADTKTVDTLHAKLTAFTQKSPKKASCTMGNAAIIRQTTAILHKSLNDRKTAKTAVVRAARAVVVSRDAKTLTDAKASLLKAVKAAQGTLDSSHGKVADNKTREALQKVLDAANKVLADTSVKDPKRYQDVQSTLAAPVKAVNDSVAAKAASDKAAADKAAAQAAAASAAQSQSASGSSGSSSSNSYQRSSGSGSSGSTTPRQTTGSTTGNGTSAGTSSHSSGSSSSHSSSGGNSSGSGSGFDLTPSKPIQGCVDGKSICPIG
;
A
#
# COMPACT_ATOMS: atom_id res chain seq x y z
N MET A 1 41.80 -90.62 -3.49
CA MET A 1 42.87 -90.40 -4.48
C MET A 1 42.26 -89.81 -5.74
N SER A 2 42.74 -88.63 -6.11
CA SER A 2 42.22 -87.78 -7.18
C SER A 2 42.38 -88.40 -8.56
N GLY A 3 41.26 -88.65 -9.25
CA GLY A 3 41.25 -88.92 -10.68
C GLY A 3 41.51 -87.64 -11.46
N LYS A 4 42.78 -87.33 -11.72
CA LYS A 4 43.15 -86.42 -12.81
C LYS A 4 42.77 -87.13 -14.11
N ARG A 5 41.65 -86.75 -14.71
CA ARG A 5 41.35 -87.10 -16.09
C ARG A 5 42.38 -86.37 -16.96
N ASP A 6 43.44 -87.08 -17.33
CA ASP A 6 44.50 -86.62 -18.21
C ASP A 6 43.92 -86.26 -19.59
N LEU A 7 43.69 -84.95 -19.78
CA LEU A 7 43.25 -84.32 -21.04
C LEU A 7 44.25 -84.53 -22.19
N THR A 8 45.45 -85.05 -21.88
CA THR A 8 46.50 -85.40 -22.84
C THR A 8 46.14 -86.62 -23.70
N SER A 9 45.27 -87.51 -23.22
CA SER A 9 44.89 -88.76 -23.93
C SER A 9 43.91 -88.55 -25.09
N VAL A 10 43.11 -87.48 -25.07
CA VAL A 10 42.13 -87.17 -26.13
C VAL A 10 42.80 -86.48 -27.33
N TRP A 11 43.94 -85.82 -27.08
CA TRP A 11 44.68 -85.09 -28.10
C TRP A 11 45.44 -85.99 -29.08
N SER A 12 45.74 -87.25 -28.72
CA SER A 12 46.60 -88.13 -29.53
C SER A 12 45.87 -88.81 -30.70
N SER A 13 44.52 -88.87 -30.72
CA SER A 13 43.76 -89.59 -31.77
C SER A 13 43.26 -88.73 -32.94
N LEU A 14 43.48 -87.41 -32.94
CA LEU A 14 43.06 -86.50 -34.02
C LEU A 14 44.23 -86.17 -34.96
N SER A 15 43.98 -86.20 -36.28
CA SER A 15 44.94 -85.84 -37.33
C SER A 15 45.44 -84.40 -37.18
N LYS A 16 46.67 -84.12 -37.64
CA LYS A 16 47.37 -82.82 -37.48
C LYS A 16 46.51 -81.60 -37.88
N ARG A 17 45.66 -81.76 -38.91
CA ARG A 17 44.69 -80.73 -39.37
C ARG A 17 43.56 -80.47 -38.35
N ARG A 18 43.04 -81.52 -37.72
CA ARG A 18 41.97 -81.43 -36.71
C ARG A 18 42.42 -80.77 -35.41
N ARG A 19 43.67 -80.99 -34.98
CA ARG A 19 44.27 -80.30 -33.82
C ARG A 19 44.45 -78.80 -34.08
N LEU A 20 44.87 -78.43 -35.30
CA LEU A 20 44.96 -77.03 -35.72
C LEU A 20 43.59 -76.35 -35.76
N THR A 21 42.56 -77.02 -36.29
CA THR A 21 41.19 -76.48 -36.29
C THR A 21 40.70 -76.24 -34.86
N VAL A 22 40.85 -77.22 -33.95
CA VAL A 22 40.45 -77.07 -32.54
C VAL A 22 41.19 -75.91 -31.85
N ALA A 23 42.49 -75.75 -32.10
CA ALA A 23 43.28 -74.65 -31.54
C ALA A 23 42.81 -73.28 -32.07
N VAL A 24 42.56 -73.16 -33.37
CA VAL A 24 42.06 -71.91 -33.98
C VAL A 24 40.66 -71.59 -33.44
N THR A 25 39.75 -72.56 -33.35
CA THR A 25 38.41 -72.35 -32.81
C THR A 25 38.46 -71.92 -31.34
N ALA A 26 39.34 -72.52 -30.53
CA ALA A 26 39.53 -72.12 -29.14
C ALA A 26 40.02 -70.67 -29.01
N ILE A 27 40.95 -70.23 -29.87
CA ILE A 27 41.43 -68.85 -29.91
C ILE A 27 40.29 -67.89 -30.29
N VAL A 28 39.49 -68.22 -31.31
CA VAL A 28 38.34 -67.40 -31.72
C VAL A 28 37.33 -67.25 -30.59
N VAL A 29 37.04 -68.33 -29.86
CA VAL A 29 36.13 -68.28 -28.69
C VAL A 29 36.70 -67.38 -27.59
N VAL A 30 37.99 -67.46 -27.29
CA VAL A 30 38.64 -66.58 -26.28
C VAL A 30 38.57 -65.11 -26.69
N VAL A 31 38.84 -64.79 -27.96
CA VAL A 31 38.73 -63.41 -28.47
C VAL A 31 37.29 -62.88 -28.35
N LEU A 32 36.29 -63.70 -28.68
CA LEU A 32 34.88 -63.32 -28.52
C LEU A 32 34.53 -63.06 -27.04
N LEU A 33 35.02 -63.87 -26.11
CA LEU A 33 34.78 -63.65 -24.68
C LEU A 33 35.41 -62.36 -24.17
N ILE A 34 36.62 -62.01 -24.64
CA ILE A 34 37.27 -60.73 -24.28
C ILE A 34 36.45 -59.56 -24.81
N LEU A 35 36.00 -59.61 -26.07
CA LEU A 35 35.17 -58.55 -26.66
C LEU A 35 33.85 -58.36 -25.89
N LEU A 36 33.18 -59.45 -25.51
CA LEU A 36 31.96 -59.40 -24.70
C LEU A 36 32.22 -58.84 -23.29
N ALA A 37 33.32 -59.23 -22.65
CA ALA A 37 33.71 -58.71 -21.33
C ALA A 37 34.03 -57.20 -21.38
N SER A 38 34.77 -56.75 -22.39
CA SER A 38 35.06 -55.33 -22.61
C SER A 38 33.80 -54.50 -22.85
N LEU A 39 32.87 -55.00 -23.67
CA LEU A 39 31.55 -54.38 -23.88
C LEU A 39 30.73 -54.30 -22.59
N HIS A 40 30.76 -55.36 -21.78
CA HIS A 40 30.01 -55.38 -20.53
C HIS A 40 30.58 -54.38 -19.51
N LEU A 41 31.91 -54.31 -19.37
CA LEU A 41 32.58 -53.34 -18.51
C LEU A 41 32.30 -51.89 -18.96
N TRP A 42 32.35 -51.63 -20.27
CA TRP A 42 32.01 -50.32 -20.83
C TRP A 42 30.55 -49.93 -20.53
N ASN A 43 29.60 -50.86 -20.73
CA ASN A 43 28.20 -50.60 -20.44
C ASN A 43 27.96 -50.33 -18.94
N ARG A 44 28.63 -51.08 -18.05
CA ARG A 44 28.58 -50.83 -16.59
C ARG A 44 29.16 -49.48 -16.23
N HIS A 45 30.27 -49.07 -16.85
CA HIS A 45 30.87 -47.76 -16.64
C HIS A 45 29.93 -46.63 -17.10
N GLN A 46 29.34 -46.74 -18.29
CA GLN A 46 28.39 -45.76 -18.82
C GLN A 46 27.14 -45.61 -17.94
N VAL A 47 26.61 -46.72 -17.42
CA VAL A 47 25.50 -46.69 -16.46
C VAL A 47 25.93 -46.02 -15.16
N ALA A 48 27.10 -46.35 -14.60
CA ALA A 48 27.59 -45.74 -13.36
C ALA A 48 27.78 -44.22 -13.48
N VAL A 49 28.35 -43.75 -14.59
CA VAL A 49 28.51 -42.31 -14.87
C VAL A 49 27.14 -41.64 -14.97
N ALA A 50 26.20 -42.21 -15.74
CA ALA A 50 24.85 -41.65 -15.88
C ALA A 50 24.10 -41.60 -14.54
N GLN A 51 24.25 -42.62 -13.68
CA GLN A 51 23.67 -42.64 -12.34
C GLN A 51 24.24 -41.52 -11.45
N GLY A 52 25.55 -41.26 -11.54
CA GLY A 52 26.22 -40.18 -10.83
C GLY A 52 25.66 -38.81 -11.21
N GLU A 53 25.57 -38.51 -12.51
CA GLU A 53 24.98 -37.27 -13.02
C GLU A 53 23.51 -37.10 -12.60
N CYS A 54 22.72 -38.18 -12.71
CA CYS A 54 21.32 -38.17 -12.29
C CYS A 54 21.17 -37.90 -10.78
N ARG A 55 22.03 -38.48 -9.94
CA ARG A 55 22.00 -38.25 -8.49
C ARG A 55 22.28 -36.78 -8.15
N ILE A 56 23.26 -36.17 -8.81
CA ILE A 56 23.58 -34.75 -8.64
C ILE A 56 22.38 -33.89 -9.07
N ALA A 57 21.79 -34.15 -10.24
CA ALA A 57 20.61 -33.44 -10.73
C ALA A 57 19.42 -33.55 -9.76
N LYS A 58 19.19 -34.75 -9.20
CA LYS A 58 18.15 -35.00 -8.20
C LYS A 58 18.42 -34.26 -6.90
N GLU A 59 19.67 -34.23 -6.45
CA GLU A 59 20.06 -33.50 -5.23
C GLU A 59 19.84 -32.00 -5.40
N GLN A 60 20.28 -31.41 -6.52
CA GLN A 60 20.01 -30.02 -6.86
C GLN A 60 18.51 -29.70 -6.88
N TYR A 61 17.70 -30.58 -7.47
CA TYR A 61 16.24 -30.48 -7.46
C TYR A 61 15.69 -30.50 -6.03
N SER A 62 16.10 -31.47 -5.21
CA SER A 62 15.61 -31.60 -3.84
C SER A 62 16.01 -30.43 -2.94
N THR A 63 17.24 -29.92 -3.09
CA THR A 63 17.74 -28.75 -2.37
C THR A 63 16.96 -27.50 -2.77
N PHE A 64 16.64 -27.34 -4.06
CA PHE A 64 15.78 -26.26 -4.52
C PHE A 64 14.38 -26.36 -3.91
N GLU A 65 13.75 -27.53 -3.94
CA GLU A 65 12.42 -27.74 -3.33
C GLU A 65 12.42 -27.45 -1.83
N SER A 66 13.45 -27.90 -1.09
CA SER A 66 13.58 -27.61 0.34
C SER A 66 13.63 -26.10 0.62
N ARG A 67 14.35 -25.33 -0.20
CA ARG A 67 14.38 -23.86 -0.10
C ARG A 67 13.07 -23.22 -0.58
N ALA A 68 12.43 -23.80 -1.58
CA ALA A 68 11.17 -23.33 -2.15
C ALA A 68 9.99 -23.46 -1.17
N LYS A 69 10.05 -24.38 -0.21
CA LYS A 69 9.07 -24.47 0.88
C LYS A 69 9.01 -23.23 1.76
N HIS A 70 10.09 -22.44 1.79
CA HIS A 70 10.20 -21.20 2.55
C HIS A 70 9.97 -19.95 1.68
N LEU A 71 9.38 -20.12 0.49
CA LEU A 71 9.09 -19.00 -0.41
C LEU A 71 8.10 -17.99 0.18
N ASP A 72 7.22 -18.43 1.07
CA ASP A 72 6.32 -17.59 1.86
C ASP A 72 7.06 -16.64 2.83
N THR A 73 8.23 -17.06 3.30
CA THR A 73 9.12 -16.26 4.17
C THR A 73 10.10 -15.37 3.39
N ASP A 74 10.11 -15.46 2.06
CA ASP A 74 10.87 -14.53 1.22
C ASP A 74 10.33 -13.12 1.42
N SER A 75 11.20 -12.14 1.70
CA SER A 75 10.78 -10.79 2.10
C SER A 75 9.88 -10.10 1.07
N ASP A 76 10.13 -10.34 -0.23
CA ASP A 76 9.31 -9.77 -1.30
C ASP A 76 7.92 -10.40 -1.28
N VAL A 77 7.84 -11.72 -1.09
CA VAL A 77 6.57 -12.46 -1.07
C VAL A 77 5.77 -12.18 0.19
N GLN A 78 6.42 -12.23 1.36
CA GLN A 78 5.78 -12.00 2.66
C GLN A 78 5.16 -10.60 2.75
N SER A 79 5.90 -9.58 2.30
CA SER A 79 5.39 -8.20 2.31
C SER A 79 4.23 -7.99 1.33
N ALA A 80 4.18 -8.75 0.24
CA ALA A 80 3.13 -8.65 -0.76
C ALA A 80 1.87 -9.45 -0.41
N THR A 81 1.98 -10.58 0.30
CA THR A 81 0.83 -11.45 0.64
C THR A 81 -0.11 -10.84 1.67
N VAL A 82 0.37 -9.89 2.47
CA VAL A 82 -0.47 -9.12 3.43
C VAL A 82 -1.17 -7.93 2.78
N ILE A 83 -0.82 -7.57 1.53
CA ILE A 83 -1.43 -6.46 0.81
C ILE A 83 -2.74 -6.93 0.16
N THR A 84 -3.82 -6.24 0.48
CA THR A 84 -5.16 -6.52 -0.02
C THR A 84 -5.49 -5.74 -1.30
N ALA A 85 -6.52 -6.18 -2.03
CA ALA A 85 -6.95 -5.54 -3.27
C ALA A 85 -7.33 -4.05 -3.10
N SER A 86 -7.82 -3.63 -1.93
CA SER A 86 -8.16 -2.22 -1.67
C SER A 86 -6.95 -1.32 -1.45
N GLN A 87 -5.78 -1.89 -1.20
CA GLN A 87 -4.54 -1.18 -0.90
C GLN A 87 -3.65 -0.97 -2.14
N VAL A 88 -4.03 -1.54 -3.28
CA VAL A 88 -3.29 -1.43 -4.55
C VAL A 88 -4.03 -0.57 -5.57
N ALA A 89 -3.28 0.04 -6.48
CA ALA A 89 -3.86 0.78 -7.61
C ALA A 89 -4.47 -0.17 -8.66
N ASP A 90 -3.85 -1.34 -8.85
CA ASP A 90 -4.29 -2.41 -9.75
C ASP A 90 -4.53 -3.69 -8.96
N THR A 91 -5.80 -4.03 -8.76
CA THR A 91 -6.26 -5.24 -8.05
C THR A 91 -5.78 -6.53 -8.72
N LYS A 92 -5.56 -6.52 -10.04
CA LYS A 92 -5.09 -7.70 -10.80
C LYS A 92 -3.69 -8.13 -10.38
N THR A 93 -2.90 -7.24 -9.79
CA THR A 93 -1.57 -7.58 -9.26
C THR A 93 -1.66 -8.59 -8.11
N VAL A 94 -2.65 -8.41 -7.23
CA VAL A 94 -2.92 -9.31 -6.09
C VAL A 94 -3.42 -10.66 -6.60
N ASP A 95 -4.37 -10.66 -7.54
CA ASP A 95 -4.88 -11.89 -8.18
C ASP A 95 -3.76 -12.66 -8.89
N THR A 96 -2.89 -11.95 -9.60
CA THR A 96 -1.73 -12.54 -10.29
C THR A 96 -0.76 -13.15 -9.30
N LEU A 97 -0.44 -12.47 -8.19
CA LEU A 97 0.42 -13.03 -7.15
C LEU A 97 -0.16 -14.32 -6.59
N HIS A 98 -1.45 -14.32 -6.21
CA HIS A 98 -2.13 -15.51 -5.70
C HIS A 98 -2.10 -16.65 -6.73
N ALA A 99 -2.50 -16.40 -7.98
CA ALA A 99 -2.49 -17.41 -9.03
C ALA A 99 -1.09 -18.01 -9.26
N LYS A 100 -0.03 -17.19 -9.24
CA LYS A 100 1.35 -17.67 -9.38
C LYS A 100 1.80 -18.46 -8.16
N LEU A 101 1.42 -18.06 -6.95
CA LEU A 101 1.75 -18.76 -5.72
C LEU A 101 1.08 -20.15 -5.69
N THR A 102 -0.21 -20.24 -6.02
CA THR A 102 -0.94 -21.51 -6.12
C THR A 102 -0.36 -22.42 -7.22
N ALA A 103 -0.07 -21.87 -8.40
CA ALA A 103 0.58 -22.63 -9.46
C ALA A 103 2.00 -23.08 -9.06
N PHE A 104 2.69 -22.30 -8.23
CA PHE A 104 4.00 -22.65 -7.71
C PHE A 104 3.93 -23.85 -6.77
N THR A 105 3.00 -23.85 -5.81
CA THR A 105 2.85 -24.92 -4.81
C THR A 105 2.28 -26.22 -5.37
N GLN A 106 1.47 -26.18 -6.42
CA GLN A 106 0.87 -27.38 -7.03
C GLN A 106 1.80 -28.15 -7.98
N LYS A 107 2.75 -27.47 -8.65
CA LYS A 107 3.59 -28.07 -9.71
C LYS A 107 4.90 -28.69 -9.19
N SER A 108 4.82 -29.66 -8.28
CA SER A 108 5.99 -30.50 -7.94
C SER A 108 5.93 -31.82 -8.74
N PRO A 109 6.91 -32.13 -9.60
CA PRO A 109 6.96 -33.37 -10.38
C PRO A 109 7.17 -34.59 -9.48
N LYS A 110 6.58 -35.72 -9.89
CA LYS A 110 6.78 -37.02 -9.24
C LYS A 110 8.26 -37.41 -9.23
N LYS A 111 8.73 -37.96 -8.11
CA LYS A 111 10.14 -38.33 -7.89
C LYS A 111 10.64 -39.26 -8.99
N ALA A 112 11.53 -38.78 -9.87
CA ALA A 112 12.18 -39.61 -10.87
C ALA A 112 13.24 -40.52 -10.22
N SER A 113 13.31 -41.80 -10.64
CA SER A 113 14.28 -42.77 -10.15
C SER A 113 15.56 -42.75 -11.00
N CYS A 114 16.70 -42.47 -10.39
CA CYS A 114 18.02 -42.50 -11.04
C CYS A 114 18.65 -43.90 -11.12
N THR A 115 17.94 -44.95 -10.72
CA THR A 115 18.48 -46.30 -10.50
C THR A 115 18.00 -47.34 -11.52
N MET A 116 17.01 -47.02 -12.36
CA MET A 116 16.42 -47.98 -13.31
C MET A 116 16.74 -47.61 -14.76
N GLY A 117 17.08 -48.63 -15.56
CA GLY A 117 17.30 -48.51 -17.01
C GLY A 117 18.76 -48.55 -17.43
N ASN A 118 18.98 -48.45 -18.75
CA ASN A 118 20.33 -48.31 -19.33
C ASN A 118 20.82 -46.85 -19.23
N ALA A 119 22.07 -46.61 -19.63
CA ALA A 119 22.68 -45.27 -19.54
C ALA A 119 21.88 -44.19 -20.29
N ALA A 120 21.21 -44.52 -21.40
CA ALA A 120 20.41 -43.57 -22.16
C ALA A 120 19.14 -43.13 -21.41
N ILE A 121 18.41 -44.07 -20.81
CA ILE A 121 17.21 -43.78 -20.00
C ILE A 121 17.57 -42.92 -18.78
N ILE A 122 18.70 -43.20 -18.14
CA ILE A 122 19.18 -42.42 -16.99
C ILE A 122 19.57 -41.00 -17.40
N ARG A 123 20.24 -40.84 -18.55
CA ARG A 123 20.54 -39.50 -19.11
C ARG A 123 19.28 -38.72 -19.49
N GLN A 124 18.29 -39.38 -20.07
CA GLN A 124 16.99 -38.76 -20.34
C GLN A 124 16.31 -38.30 -19.05
N THR A 125 16.35 -39.12 -18.00
CA THR A 125 15.84 -38.77 -16.66
C THR A 125 16.57 -37.55 -16.08
N THR A 126 17.90 -37.50 -16.25
CA THR A 126 18.73 -36.36 -15.84
C THR A 126 18.32 -35.08 -16.56
N ALA A 127 18.09 -35.13 -17.87
CA ALA A 127 17.61 -34.01 -18.66
C ALA A 127 16.22 -33.51 -18.21
N ILE A 128 15.31 -34.42 -17.88
CA ILE A 128 13.98 -34.08 -17.33
C ILE A 128 14.11 -33.39 -15.98
N LEU A 129 15.00 -33.85 -15.10
CA LEU A 129 15.28 -33.21 -13.81
C LEU A 129 15.83 -31.79 -13.98
N HIS A 130 16.79 -31.59 -14.88
CA HIS A 130 17.33 -30.27 -15.19
C HIS A 130 16.25 -29.34 -15.75
N LYS A 131 15.43 -29.81 -16.70
CA LYS A 131 14.31 -29.03 -17.24
C LYS A 131 13.32 -28.66 -16.14
N SER A 132 12.93 -29.61 -15.30
CA SER A 132 12.00 -29.40 -14.19
C SER A 132 12.55 -28.37 -13.19
N LEU A 133 13.84 -28.45 -12.86
CA LEU A 133 14.52 -27.48 -12.00
C LEU A 133 14.53 -26.08 -12.62
N ASN A 134 14.77 -25.94 -13.92
CA ASN A 134 14.74 -24.65 -14.62
C ASN A 134 13.32 -24.06 -14.69
N ASP A 135 12.32 -24.88 -15.00
CA ASP A 135 10.92 -24.48 -14.99
C ASP A 135 10.50 -23.99 -13.59
N ARG A 136 10.96 -24.70 -12.55
CA ARG A 136 10.71 -24.36 -11.14
C ARG A 136 11.39 -23.07 -10.70
N LYS A 137 12.64 -22.84 -11.10
CA LYS A 137 13.35 -21.58 -10.87
C LYS A 137 12.62 -20.42 -11.55
N THR A 138 12.22 -20.59 -12.81
CA THR A 138 11.47 -19.59 -13.57
C THR A 138 10.15 -19.25 -12.89
N ALA A 139 9.41 -20.26 -12.41
CA ALA A 139 8.19 -20.05 -11.65
C ALA A 139 8.45 -19.30 -10.33
N LYS A 140 9.55 -19.57 -9.61
CA LYS A 140 9.93 -18.81 -8.40
C LYS A 140 10.13 -17.33 -8.73
N THR A 141 10.91 -17.05 -9.77
CA THR A 141 11.16 -15.68 -10.22
C THR A 141 9.87 -14.98 -10.64
N ALA A 142 8.92 -15.70 -11.24
CA ALA A 142 7.62 -15.14 -11.59
C ALA A 142 6.79 -14.78 -10.34
N VAL A 143 6.82 -15.59 -9.27
CA VAL A 143 6.17 -15.28 -7.99
C VAL A 143 6.79 -14.02 -7.38
N VAL A 144 8.12 -13.96 -7.26
CA VAL A 144 8.83 -12.79 -6.70
C VAL A 144 8.54 -11.53 -7.51
N ARG A 145 8.50 -11.63 -8.85
CA ARG A 145 8.13 -10.50 -9.71
C ARG A 145 6.69 -10.04 -9.48
N ALA A 146 5.75 -10.97 -9.36
CA ALA A 146 4.36 -10.64 -9.06
C ALA A 146 4.23 -9.96 -7.68
N ALA A 147 4.99 -10.44 -6.70
CA ALA A 147 5.03 -9.85 -5.36
C ALA A 147 5.53 -8.40 -5.39
N ARG A 148 6.64 -8.14 -6.09
CA ARG A 148 7.14 -6.76 -6.32
C ARG A 148 6.13 -5.88 -7.05
N ALA A 149 5.39 -6.43 -8.01
CA ALA A 149 4.36 -5.68 -8.73
C ALA A 149 3.21 -5.23 -7.80
N VAL A 150 2.81 -6.07 -6.84
CA VAL A 150 1.83 -5.71 -5.80
C VAL A 150 2.34 -4.54 -4.96
N VAL A 151 3.59 -4.61 -4.49
CA VAL A 151 4.23 -3.55 -3.69
C VAL A 151 4.29 -2.23 -4.45
N VAL A 152 4.74 -2.26 -5.71
CA VAL A 152 4.77 -1.09 -6.61
C VAL A 152 3.37 -0.51 -6.82
N SER A 153 2.37 -1.37 -6.99
CA SER A 153 0.96 -0.96 -7.16
C SER A 153 0.40 -0.27 -5.91
N ARG A 154 0.77 -0.75 -4.71
CA ARG A 154 0.44 -0.13 -3.43
C ARG A 154 1.12 1.23 -3.26
N ASP A 155 2.39 1.35 -3.65
CA ASP A 155 3.13 2.61 -3.60
C ASP A 155 2.55 3.64 -4.58
N ALA A 156 2.18 3.20 -5.78
CA ALA A 156 1.51 4.04 -6.77
C ALA A 156 0.16 4.57 -6.26
N LYS A 157 -0.64 3.72 -5.59
CA LYS A 157 -1.87 4.16 -4.93
C LYS A 157 -1.60 5.20 -3.85
N THR A 158 -0.65 4.92 -2.96
CA THR A 158 -0.29 5.83 -1.86
C THR A 158 0.15 7.20 -2.38
N LEU A 159 0.96 7.22 -3.45
CA LEU A 159 1.40 8.45 -4.13
C LEU A 159 0.22 9.22 -4.72
N THR A 160 -0.67 8.51 -5.42
CA THR A 160 -1.86 9.11 -6.06
C THR A 160 -2.81 9.70 -5.03
N ASP A 161 -3.06 8.98 -3.94
CA ASP A 161 -3.92 9.42 -2.85
C ASP A 161 -3.32 10.66 -2.13
N ALA A 162 -2.01 10.66 -1.90
CA ALA A 162 -1.31 11.83 -1.32
C ALA A 162 -1.39 13.06 -2.24
N LYS A 163 -1.19 12.88 -3.56
CA LYS A 163 -1.33 13.95 -4.55
C LYS A 163 -2.76 14.48 -4.60
N ALA A 164 -3.76 13.60 -4.60
CA ALA A 164 -5.17 13.99 -4.58
C ALA A 164 -5.56 14.74 -3.29
N SER A 165 -5.02 14.32 -2.14
CA SER A 165 -5.20 15.01 -0.86
C SER A 165 -4.62 16.42 -0.89
N LEU A 166 -3.40 16.60 -1.40
CA LEU A 166 -2.81 17.93 -1.57
C LEU A 166 -3.62 18.79 -2.54
N LEU A 167 -4.06 18.25 -3.69
CA LEU A 167 -4.92 18.98 -4.63
C LEU A 167 -6.20 19.49 -3.97
N LYS A 168 -6.85 18.66 -3.14
CA LYS A 168 -8.05 19.05 -2.39
C LYS A 168 -7.75 20.16 -1.39
N ALA A 169 -6.65 20.06 -0.66
CA ALA A 169 -6.23 21.08 0.29
C ALA A 169 -5.91 22.41 -0.40
N VAL A 170 -5.19 22.38 -1.52
CA VAL A 170 -4.91 23.56 -2.36
C VAL A 170 -6.20 24.19 -2.85
N LYS A 171 -7.17 23.40 -3.34
CA LYS A 171 -8.48 23.92 -3.78
C LYS A 171 -9.25 24.59 -2.65
N ALA A 172 -9.25 24.00 -1.46
CA ALA A 172 -9.89 24.58 -0.28
C ALA A 172 -9.21 25.90 0.15
N ALA A 173 -7.89 25.91 0.20
CA ALA A 173 -7.09 27.09 0.53
C ALA A 173 -7.26 28.22 -0.50
N GLN A 174 -7.33 27.90 -1.80
CA GLN A 174 -7.65 28.87 -2.85
C GLN A 174 -9.05 29.47 -2.64
N GLY A 175 -10.04 28.65 -2.30
CA GLY A 175 -11.38 29.13 -1.95
C GLY A 175 -11.37 30.11 -0.77
N THR A 176 -10.59 29.84 0.28
CA THR A 176 -10.37 30.80 1.38
C THR A 176 -9.74 32.10 0.87
N LEU A 177 -8.71 32.01 0.04
CA LEU A 177 -8.05 33.19 -0.53
C LEU A 177 -8.99 34.05 -1.38
N ASP A 178 -9.84 33.42 -2.18
CA ASP A 178 -10.80 34.11 -3.06
C ASP A 178 -11.93 34.76 -2.23
N SER A 179 -12.51 34.01 -1.30
CA SER A 179 -13.62 34.48 -0.44
C SER A 179 -13.24 35.63 0.51
N SER A 180 -11.96 35.75 0.84
CA SER A 180 -11.43 36.72 1.80
C SER A 180 -11.07 38.08 1.18
N HIS A 181 -11.19 38.23 -0.14
CA HIS A 181 -10.86 39.46 -0.84
C HIS A 181 -11.68 40.66 -0.32
N GLY A 182 -11.00 41.71 0.15
CA GLY A 182 -11.62 42.89 0.75
C GLY A 182 -12.26 42.68 2.13
N LYS A 183 -12.18 41.47 2.69
CA LYS A 183 -12.78 41.10 3.98
C LYS A 183 -11.77 40.89 5.10
N VAL A 184 -10.47 40.90 4.81
CA VAL A 184 -9.40 40.74 5.80
C VAL A 184 -9.02 42.05 6.48
N ALA A 185 -8.67 41.99 7.76
CA ALA A 185 -8.10 43.13 8.49
C ALA A 185 -6.64 43.40 8.09
N ASP A 186 -5.89 42.36 7.72
CA ASP A 186 -4.48 42.42 7.31
C ASP A 186 -4.26 41.67 6.00
N ASN A 187 -3.93 42.41 4.93
CA ASN A 187 -3.68 41.83 3.61
C ASN A 187 -2.44 40.92 3.57
N LYS A 188 -1.48 41.09 4.51
CA LYS A 188 -0.29 40.21 4.59
C LYS A 188 -0.68 38.76 4.87
N THR A 189 -1.82 38.52 5.51
CA THR A 189 -2.34 37.15 5.73
C THR A 189 -2.70 36.47 4.41
N ARG A 190 -3.29 37.21 3.45
CA ARG A 190 -3.58 36.70 2.09
C ARG A 190 -2.31 36.46 1.30
N GLU A 191 -1.34 37.37 1.39
CA GLU A 191 -0.03 37.20 0.73
C GLU A 191 0.73 35.98 1.24
N ALA A 192 0.70 35.70 2.55
CA ALA A 192 1.28 34.50 3.13
C ALA A 192 0.60 33.23 2.61
N LEU A 193 -0.73 33.21 2.53
CA LEU A 193 -1.48 32.09 1.97
C LEU A 193 -1.17 31.87 0.48
N GLN A 194 -1.09 32.94 -0.32
CA GLN A 194 -0.71 32.86 -1.74
C GLN A 194 0.68 32.23 -1.93
N LYS A 195 1.68 32.64 -1.14
CA LYS A 195 3.04 32.08 -1.24
C LYS A 195 3.07 30.57 -0.99
N VAL A 196 2.30 30.09 -0.02
CA VAL A 196 2.22 28.64 0.27
C VAL A 196 1.43 27.90 -0.79
N LEU A 197 0.36 28.49 -1.33
CA LEU A 197 -0.37 27.95 -2.49
C LEU A 197 0.54 27.81 -3.71
N ASP A 198 1.36 28.82 -4.01
CA ASP A 198 2.32 28.76 -5.12
C ASP A 198 3.34 27.64 -4.93
N ALA A 199 3.88 27.49 -3.71
CA ALA A 199 4.79 26.39 -3.38
C ALA A 199 4.11 25.02 -3.53
N ALA A 200 2.86 24.89 -3.09
CA ALA A 200 2.09 23.67 -3.23
C ALA A 200 1.79 23.32 -4.70
N ASN A 201 1.42 24.31 -5.52
CA ASN A 201 1.20 24.13 -6.95
C ASN A 201 2.48 23.72 -7.69
N LYS A 202 3.65 24.26 -7.30
CA LYS A 202 4.94 23.82 -7.86
C LYS A 202 5.21 22.34 -7.58
N VAL A 203 4.96 21.88 -6.35
CA VAL A 203 5.14 20.46 -5.99
C VAL A 203 4.13 19.56 -6.73
N LEU A 204 2.90 20.02 -6.94
CA LEU A 204 1.90 19.30 -7.72
C LEU A 204 2.24 19.18 -9.21
N ALA A 205 2.89 20.20 -9.77
CA ALA A 205 3.36 20.25 -11.15
C ALA A 205 4.65 19.44 -11.38
N ASP A 206 5.43 19.23 -10.32
CA ASP A 206 6.67 18.46 -10.39
C ASP A 206 6.41 16.95 -10.51
N THR A 207 6.60 16.42 -11.72
CA THR A 207 6.45 14.98 -12.01
C THR A 207 7.59 14.11 -11.47
N SER A 208 8.66 14.72 -10.96
CA SER A 208 9.79 14.00 -10.37
C SER A 208 9.53 13.55 -8.92
N VAL A 209 8.51 14.12 -8.26
CA VAL A 209 8.16 13.81 -6.87
C VAL A 209 7.50 12.42 -6.77
N LYS A 210 8.28 11.44 -6.29
CA LYS A 210 7.86 10.05 -6.07
C LYS A 210 7.63 9.68 -4.61
N ASP A 211 7.93 10.58 -3.67
CA ASP A 211 7.72 10.35 -2.24
C ASP A 211 6.37 10.94 -1.79
N PRO A 212 5.40 10.11 -1.35
CA PRO A 212 4.13 10.58 -0.81
C PRO A 212 4.28 11.58 0.34
N LYS A 213 5.35 11.47 1.15
CA LYS A 213 5.59 12.38 2.28
C LYS A 213 5.78 13.83 1.84
N ARG A 214 6.40 14.06 0.68
CA ARG A 214 6.58 15.43 0.14
C ARG A 214 5.25 16.13 -0.12
N TYR A 215 4.24 15.41 -0.59
CA TYR A 215 2.90 15.97 -0.76
C TYR A 215 2.24 16.26 0.59
N GLN A 216 2.43 15.38 1.58
CA GLN A 216 1.87 15.53 2.93
C GLN A 216 2.52 16.68 3.72
N ASP A 217 3.85 16.81 3.64
CA ASP A 217 4.60 17.90 4.28
C ASP A 217 4.11 19.24 3.77
N VAL A 218 4.02 19.40 2.45
CA VAL A 218 3.51 20.62 1.80
C VAL A 218 2.04 20.86 2.19
N GLN A 219 1.21 19.83 2.23
CA GLN A 219 -0.18 19.94 2.68
C GLN A 219 -0.26 20.51 4.10
N SER A 220 0.61 20.07 5.01
CA SER A 220 0.62 20.54 6.41
C SER A 220 0.93 22.04 6.53
N THR A 221 1.72 22.59 5.60
CA THR A 221 2.07 24.02 5.60
C THR A 221 0.90 24.95 5.26
N LEU A 222 -0.18 24.43 4.64
CA LEU A 222 -1.37 25.22 4.28
C LEU A 222 -2.24 25.58 5.50
N ALA A 223 -2.19 24.81 6.59
CA ALA A 223 -3.12 24.95 7.70
C ALA A 223 -3.00 26.32 8.43
N ALA A 224 -1.77 26.73 8.77
CA ALA A 224 -1.55 27.97 9.52
C ALA A 224 -1.91 29.24 8.71
N PRO A 225 -1.50 29.39 7.43
CA PRO A 225 -1.91 30.54 6.62
C PRO A 225 -3.43 30.61 6.38
N VAL A 226 -4.09 29.47 6.14
CA VAL A 226 -5.56 29.42 6.02
C VAL A 226 -6.23 29.92 7.30
N LYS A 227 -5.75 29.45 8.47
CA LYS A 227 -6.25 29.93 9.76
C LYS A 227 -6.02 31.43 9.94
N ALA A 228 -4.84 31.94 9.62
CA ALA A 228 -4.51 33.35 9.75
C ALA A 228 -5.42 34.25 8.90
N VAL A 229 -5.76 33.83 7.66
CA VAL A 229 -6.72 34.55 6.82
C VAL A 229 -8.11 34.54 7.45
N ASN A 230 -8.60 33.39 7.93
CA ASN A 230 -9.90 33.30 8.59
C ASN A 230 -9.98 34.15 9.86
N ASP A 231 -8.93 34.15 10.68
CA ASP A 231 -8.83 34.98 11.89
C ASP A 231 -8.85 36.48 11.50
N SER A 232 -8.15 36.85 10.43
CA SER A 232 -8.14 38.23 9.91
C SER A 232 -9.50 38.69 9.39
N VAL A 233 -10.25 37.79 8.72
CA VAL A 233 -11.64 38.05 8.30
C VAL A 233 -12.55 38.25 9.51
N ALA A 234 -12.43 37.39 10.52
CA ALA A 234 -13.21 37.49 11.74
C ALA A 234 -12.92 38.80 12.51
N ALA A 235 -11.64 39.18 12.60
CA ALA A 235 -11.22 40.43 13.22
C ALA A 235 -11.81 41.66 12.51
N LYS A 236 -11.78 41.68 11.17
CA LYS A 236 -12.39 42.77 10.40
C LYS A 236 -13.91 42.82 10.61
N ALA A 237 -14.58 41.67 10.54
CA ALA A 237 -16.03 41.60 10.76
C ALA A 237 -16.43 42.09 12.15
N ALA A 238 -15.66 41.75 13.19
CA ALA A 238 -15.89 42.25 14.54
C ALA A 238 -15.69 43.77 14.65
N SER A 239 -14.65 44.29 13.99
CA SER A 239 -14.37 45.74 13.95
C SER A 239 -15.47 46.51 13.21
N ASP A 240 -15.88 46.03 12.03
CA ASP A 240 -16.96 46.61 11.23
C ASP A 240 -18.28 46.62 12.00
N LYS A 241 -18.59 45.52 12.71
CA LYS A 241 -19.78 45.44 13.57
C LYS A 241 -19.72 46.45 14.72
N ALA A 242 -18.59 46.55 15.41
CA ALA A 242 -18.44 47.51 16.51
C ALA A 242 -18.55 48.97 16.03
N ALA A 243 -18.05 49.27 14.83
CA ALA A 243 -18.23 50.58 14.21
C ALA A 243 -19.70 50.87 13.86
N ALA A 244 -20.41 49.88 13.30
CA ALA A 244 -21.84 49.99 13.00
C ALA A 244 -22.69 50.20 14.27
N ASP A 245 -22.42 49.45 15.34
CA ASP A 245 -23.12 49.58 16.62
C ASP A 245 -22.90 50.99 17.23
N LYS A 246 -21.68 51.53 17.16
CA LYS A 246 -21.37 52.91 17.59
C LYS A 246 -22.09 53.96 16.76
N ALA A 247 -22.12 53.80 15.44
CA ALA A 247 -22.83 54.71 14.55
C ALA A 247 -24.35 54.71 14.82
N ALA A 248 -24.93 53.53 15.06
CA ALA A 248 -26.35 53.40 15.43
C ALA A 248 -26.66 54.07 16.77
N ALA A 249 -25.79 53.90 17.79
CA ALA A 249 -25.95 54.55 19.09
C ALA A 249 -25.86 56.08 18.97
N GLN A 250 -24.93 56.60 18.17
CA GLN A 250 -24.82 58.05 17.91
C GLN A 250 -26.04 58.61 17.18
N ALA A 251 -26.58 57.89 16.19
CA ALA A 251 -27.80 58.30 15.48
C ALA A 251 -29.04 58.31 16.40
N ALA A 252 -29.16 57.33 17.30
CA ALA A 252 -30.22 57.29 18.29
C ALA A 252 -30.12 58.44 19.30
N ALA A 253 -28.92 58.77 19.77
CA ALA A 253 -28.69 59.89 20.68
C ALA A 253 -29.01 61.25 20.03
N ALA A 254 -28.61 61.46 18.76
CA ALA A 254 -28.93 62.67 18.01
C ALA A 254 -30.46 62.84 17.82
N SER A 255 -31.16 61.74 17.52
CA SER A 255 -32.63 61.75 17.36
C SER A 255 -33.37 62.06 18.66
N ALA A 256 -32.85 61.59 19.81
CA ALA A 256 -33.42 61.91 21.13
C ALA A 256 -33.24 63.41 21.48
N ALA A 257 -32.09 64.00 21.17
CA ALA A 257 -31.82 65.42 21.43
C ALA A 257 -32.69 66.37 20.58
N GLN A 258 -33.03 65.96 19.35
CA GLN A 258 -33.90 66.76 18.47
C GLN A 258 -35.38 66.70 18.89
N SER A 259 -35.80 65.63 19.56
CA SER A 259 -37.15 65.50 20.15
C SER A 259 -37.36 66.39 21.39
N GLN A 260 -36.33 66.58 22.22
CA GLN A 260 -36.40 67.41 23.44
C GLN A 260 -36.36 68.91 23.16
N SER A 261 -35.80 69.34 22.03
CA SER A 261 -35.81 70.74 21.61
C SER A 261 -37.15 71.17 21.00
N ALA A 262 -37.96 70.23 20.51
CA ALA A 262 -39.33 70.50 20.05
C ALA A 262 -40.36 70.56 21.19
N SER A 263 -40.11 69.95 22.35
CA SER A 263 -41.00 70.01 23.52
C SER A 263 -40.72 71.17 24.48
N GLY A 264 -39.65 71.94 24.26
CA GLY A 264 -39.28 73.12 25.07
C GLY A 264 -39.93 74.44 24.61
N SER A 265 -40.69 74.45 23.52
CA SER A 265 -41.46 75.61 23.05
C SER A 265 -42.97 75.43 23.30
N SER A 266 -43.37 75.32 24.56
CA SER A 266 -44.76 75.57 24.96
C SER A 266 -44.86 75.99 26.43
N GLY A 267 -44.57 77.26 26.69
CA GLY A 267 -44.93 78.00 27.90
C GLY A 267 -44.33 79.41 27.79
N SER A 268 -45.04 80.53 27.86
CA SER A 268 -46.43 80.82 28.20
C SER A 268 -46.73 82.24 27.69
N SER A 269 -47.91 82.50 27.12
CA SER A 269 -48.45 83.85 26.97
C SER A 269 -49.96 83.79 27.16
N SER A 270 -50.41 84.23 28.33
CA SER A 270 -51.81 84.43 28.68
C SER A 270 -52.29 85.75 28.11
N SER A 271 -53.37 85.75 27.30
CA SER A 271 -54.65 86.45 27.58
C SER A 271 -55.49 86.70 26.33
N ASN A 272 -56.77 86.35 26.47
CA ASN A 272 -57.98 86.83 25.79
C ASN A 272 -58.48 86.20 24.47
N SER A 273 -59.52 85.37 24.66
CA SER A 273 -60.77 85.24 23.90
C SER A 273 -60.71 85.19 22.37
N TYR A 274 -61.11 84.07 21.76
CA TYR A 274 -62.41 83.90 21.11
C TYR A 274 -62.70 82.41 20.88
N GLN A 275 -63.96 82.05 21.09
CA GLN A 275 -64.53 80.70 21.01
C GLN A 275 -64.36 80.07 19.62
N ARG A 276 -64.14 78.74 19.54
CA ARG A 276 -64.98 77.82 18.76
C ARG A 276 -64.62 76.33 18.98
N SER A 277 -65.53 75.69 19.71
CA SER A 277 -66.11 74.34 19.59
C SER A 277 -65.43 73.22 18.78
N SER A 278 -65.62 72.01 19.32
CA SER A 278 -65.42 70.65 18.78
C SER A 278 -63.99 70.11 18.87
N GLY A 279 -63.70 68.97 19.48
CA GLY A 279 -64.49 67.97 20.17
C GLY A 279 -63.56 66.81 20.51
N SER A 280 -63.60 66.36 21.77
CA SER A 280 -63.44 64.96 22.24
C SER A 280 -62.30 64.07 21.70
N GLY A 281 -61.52 63.51 22.64
CA GLY A 281 -61.34 62.05 22.69
C GLY A 281 -59.91 61.55 22.67
N SER A 282 -59.38 61.29 23.85
CA SER A 282 -58.10 60.63 24.14
C SER A 282 -58.01 59.17 23.66
N SER A 283 -56.75 58.73 23.59
CA SER A 283 -56.27 57.38 23.95
C SER A 283 -56.17 56.32 22.85
N GLY A 284 -54.92 55.95 22.55
CA GLY A 284 -54.45 54.64 23.01
C GLY A 284 -54.36 53.52 21.97
N SER A 285 -53.13 53.11 21.75
CA SER A 285 -52.70 51.71 21.53
C SER A 285 -53.04 51.01 20.21
N THR A 286 -51.97 50.85 19.43
CA THR A 286 -51.45 49.56 18.93
C THR A 286 -52.47 48.50 18.48
N THR A 287 -52.60 48.31 17.17
CA THR A 287 -52.31 47.04 16.46
C THR A 287 -52.65 47.15 14.96
N PRO A 288 -51.85 46.57 14.05
CA PRO A 288 -52.14 46.60 12.62
C PRO A 288 -53.04 45.41 12.21
N ARG A 289 -54.12 45.69 11.48
CA ARG A 289 -54.97 44.68 10.82
C ARG A 289 -54.87 44.80 9.30
N GLN A 290 -54.76 43.62 8.69
CA GLN A 290 -54.64 43.23 7.29
C GLN A 290 -55.62 43.87 6.30
N THR A 291 -55.21 43.93 5.01
CA THR A 291 -55.95 43.47 3.80
C THR A 291 -54.94 43.39 2.62
N THR A 292 -54.58 42.18 2.16
CA THR A 292 -55.06 41.47 0.94
C THR A 292 -54.71 42.08 -0.42
N GLY A 293 -53.92 41.34 -1.21
CA GLY A 293 -53.71 41.49 -2.66
C GLY A 293 -52.80 40.39 -3.21
N SER A 294 -53.39 39.46 -3.98
CA SER A 294 -52.93 38.12 -4.37
C SER A 294 -51.89 38.02 -5.50
N THR A 295 -51.13 36.92 -5.54
CA THR A 295 -50.97 35.94 -6.66
C THR A 295 -50.01 34.78 -6.24
N THR A 296 -50.50 33.55 -6.02
CA THR A 296 -50.39 32.31 -6.86
C THR A 296 -48.96 31.77 -7.06
N GLY A 297 -48.54 30.53 -6.76
CA GLY A 297 -49.22 29.32 -6.27
C GLY A 297 -48.25 28.12 -6.05
N ASN A 298 -48.77 27.06 -5.41
CA ASN A 298 -48.40 25.62 -5.32
C ASN A 298 -46.96 25.17 -4.95
N GLY A 299 -46.71 24.19 -4.06
CA GLY A 299 -47.56 23.32 -3.23
C GLY A 299 -46.77 22.19 -2.53
N THR A 300 -47.32 21.71 -1.39
CA THR A 300 -47.21 20.37 -0.72
C THR A 300 -45.84 19.85 -0.23
N SER A 301 -45.62 19.18 0.93
CA SER A 301 -46.37 18.70 2.12
C SER A 301 -45.30 18.18 3.14
N ALA A 302 -45.28 18.57 4.42
CA ALA A 302 -45.91 17.95 5.62
C ALA A 302 -44.95 17.13 6.52
N GLY A 303 -45.03 17.34 7.85
CA GLY A 303 -44.58 16.40 8.90
C GLY A 303 -43.68 17.00 10.01
N THR A 304 -44.19 17.86 10.91
CA THR A 304 -44.48 17.61 12.35
C THR A 304 -43.33 17.36 13.34
N SER A 305 -43.41 18.16 14.41
CA SER A 305 -42.58 18.36 15.61
C SER A 305 -42.75 17.32 16.74
N SER A 306 -41.73 17.18 17.61
CA SER A 306 -41.77 17.28 19.11
C SER A 306 -40.51 16.61 19.72
N HIS A 307 -39.62 17.36 20.38
CA HIS A 307 -39.47 17.56 21.85
C HIS A 307 -39.13 16.30 22.66
N SER A 308 -37.96 16.30 23.31
CA SER A 308 -37.78 15.96 24.74
C SER A 308 -36.33 16.19 25.19
N SER A 309 -36.19 16.37 26.49
CA SER A 309 -35.21 17.17 27.22
C SER A 309 -34.28 16.32 28.10
N GLY A 310 -33.15 16.91 28.51
CA GLY A 310 -32.44 16.61 29.77
C GLY A 310 -31.48 15.42 29.73
N SER A 311 -30.38 15.35 30.48
CA SER A 311 -29.80 16.24 31.50
C SER A 311 -28.34 15.85 31.72
N SER A 312 -27.55 16.83 32.12
CA SER A 312 -26.19 16.73 32.65
C SER A 312 -26.11 15.97 33.98
N SER A 313 -25.06 15.18 34.19
CA SER A 313 -24.53 14.89 35.52
C SER A 313 -22.99 14.72 35.50
N SER A 314 -22.36 15.49 36.37
CA SER A 314 -20.95 15.51 36.75
C SER A 314 -20.69 14.53 37.87
N HIS A 315 -19.58 13.76 37.85
CA HIS A 315 -18.92 13.22 39.06
C HIS A 315 -17.40 13.09 38.84
N SER A 316 -16.65 13.51 39.86
CA SER A 316 -15.18 13.49 39.93
C SER A 316 -14.67 12.32 40.78
N SER A 317 -13.57 11.72 40.32
CA SER A 317 -12.43 11.09 41.01
C SER A 317 -12.60 10.19 42.24
N SER A 318 -12.13 8.93 42.13
CA SER A 318 -11.19 8.29 43.08
C SER A 318 -10.64 6.98 42.49
N GLY A 319 -9.38 6.67 42.83
CA GLY A 319 -8.52 5.71 42.13
C GLY A 319 -8.65 4.24 42.53
N GLY A 320 -7.85 3.41 41.85
CA GLY A 320 -7.67 1.98 42.15
C GLY A 320 -6.79 1.28 41.13
N ASN A 321 -5.61 0.86 41.56
CA ASN A 321 -4.62 0.02 40.88
C ASN A 321 -5.22 -1.23 40.21
N SER A 322 -4.66 -1.63 39.05
CA SER A 322 -4.23 -3.00 38.72
C SER A 322 -3.75 -3.07 37.25
N SER A 323 -2.45 -3.22 37.01
CA SER A 323 -1.94 -3.64 35.69
C SER A 323 -0.77 -4.59 35.91
N GLY A 324 -0.98 -5.83 35.48
CA GLY A 324 -0.02 -6.92 35.54
C GLY A 324 1.05 -6.84 34.45
N SER A 325 2.24 -7.25 34.89
CA SER A 325 3.42 -7.78 34.19
C SER A 325 3.35 -8.06 32.68
N GLY A 326 4.36 -7.58 31.96
CA GLY A 326 4.73 -8.04 30.62
C GLY A 326 6.02 -7.37 30.14
N SER A 327 7.15 -8.06 30.34
CA SER A 327 8.54 -7.67 30.07
C SER A 327 8.81 -7.15 28.64
N GLY A 328 9.46 -5.98 28.54
CA GLY A 328 10.05 -5.45 27.32
C GLY A 328 11.45 -6.00 27.06
N PHE A 329 11.67 -6.51 25.85
CA PHE A 329 12.99 -6.74 25.27
C PHE A 329 13.20 -5.69 24.17
N ASP A 330 14.18 -4.82 24.39
CA ASP A 330 14.69 -3.82 23.46
C ASP A 330 15.92 -4.40 22.75
N LEU A 331 15.91 -4.44 21.41
CA LEU A 331 17.06 -4.76 20.58
C LEU A 331 17.06 -3.87 19.34
N THR A 332 17.61 -2.67 19.49
CA THR A 332 18.28 -1.99 18.40
C THR A 332 19.68 -2.59 18.20
N PRO A 333 20.16 -2.75 16.96
CA PRO A 333 21.60 -2.70 16.74
C PRO A 333 21.97 -1.68 15.66
N SER A 334 22.64 -0.63 16.12
CA SER A 334 23.55 0.19 15.31
C SER A 334 24.78 -0.64 14.91
N LYS A 335 25.12 -0.61 13.62
CA LYS A 335 26.39 -1.07 13.00
C LYS A 335 27.58 -0.18 13.45
N PRO A 336 28.88 -0.52 13.20
CA PRO A 336 29.38 -1.42 12.14
C PRO A 336 30.51 -2.40 12.54
N ILE A 337 30.66 -3.51 11.79
CA ILE A 337 31.88 -4.32 11.78
C ILE A 337 32.64 -4.01 10.50
N GLN A 338 33.89 -3.58 10.66
CA GLN A 338 34.89 -3.40 9.62
C GLN A 338 35.33 -4.75 9.03
N GLY A 339 35.63 -4.78 7.74
CA GLY A 339 36.50 -5.79 7.13
C GLY A 339 35.87 -6.59 6.00
N CYS A 340 35.78 -6.01 4.81
CA CYS A 340 35.81 -6.76 3.56
C CYS A 340 36.60 -5.91 2.56
N VAL A 341 37.85 -6.33 2.31
CA VAL A 341 38.72 -5.75 1.28
C VAL A 341 38.49 -6.54 0.00
N ASP A 342 38.40 -5.82 -1.12
CA ASP A 342 38.15 -6.36 -2.46
C ASP A 342 39.12 -7.48 -2.85
N GLY A 343 38.55 -8.54 -3.45
CA GLY A 343 39.28 -9.40 -4.39
C GLY A 343 39.99 -10.63 -3.83
N LYS A 344 39.25 -11.59 -3.25
CA LYS A 344 39.44 -13.04 -3.51
C LYS A 344 38.37 -13.87 -2.81
N SER A 345 38.10 -15.02 -3.43
CA SER A 345 37.01 -15.95 -3.20
C SER A 345 36.85 -16.49 -1.77
N ILE A 346 35.58 -16.67 -1.38
CA ILE A 346 35.04 -17.52 -0.29
C ILE A 346 34.89 -16.83 1.08
N CYS A 347 33.64 -16.68 1.53
CA CYS A 347 33.28 -16.57 2.94
C CYS A 347 32.43 -17.79 3.35
N PRO A 348 32.77 -18.50 4.44
CA PRO A 348 31.93 -19.55 4.99
C PRO A 348 30.78 -18.96 5.82
N ILE A 349 29.72 -19.75 5.89
CA ILE A 349 28.40 -19.44 6.43
C ILE A 349 28.46 -19.43 7.97
N GLY A 350 27.85 -18.43 8.59
CA GLY A 350 27.42 -18.39 9.99
C GLY A 350 26.10 -17.64 10.05
#